data_AF-A0A426T1I9-F1
#
_entry.id   AF-A0A426T1I9-F1
#
_cell.length_a   1.000
_cell.length_b   1.000
_cell.length_c   1.000
_cell.angle_alpha   90.00
_cell.angle_beta   90.00
_cell.angle_gamma   90.00
#
_symmetry.space_group_name_H-M   'P 1'
#
loop_
_entity.id
_entity.type
_entity.pdbx_description
1 polymer ?
#
loop_
_entity_poly.entity_id
_entity_poly.type
_entity_poly.pdbx_seq_one_letter_code
_entity_poly.pdbx_strand_id
1 'polypeptide(L)'
;MLQKLLPNSPILQATFGIERESLRINSNHRVAQTPHPHKLGSRSFHPYIQTDYSEPQLELITPIAQSTKEARRLLGAITDVAARSMDKQEYLWPLSMPPVISEEEIQIAQLDSDYEYQYRVGLGERYGKLVQSMSGIHYNFELGKDLTQQLFELSKETDFIAFKNTLYLKLAQNFLNYRWLLTYLYGASSLAEKGFLTTEVGCVRSIRNSKYGYVNSDDVHISFSSLQQYVADIEQAVQSGQLSAEKEFYSSVRLRGAKTSRDYLSKGISYLEFRSFDLNPYDPLAISQETLDTVHLFILSLLWLDQLTDVDNTLAKADKLNNLIALSHPHTPLPNDANATPILTAMKAIVLHFGLDDYYGQLIAH
;
A
#
# COMPACT_ATOMS: atom_id res chain seq x y z
N MET A 1 -1.60 -12.16 -21.95
CA MET A 1 -2.75 -13.10 -21.84
C MET A 1 -4.07 -12.36 -21.95
N LEU A 2 -4.24 -11.23 -21.25
CA LEU A 2 -5.44 -10.39 -21.35
C LEU A 2 -5.89 -10.09 -22.80
N GLN A 3 -4.93 -9.87 -23.71
CA GLN A 3 -5.20 -9.58 -25.12
C GLN A 3 -5.96 -10.70 -25.86
N LYS A 4 -5.93 -11.92 -25.34
CA LYS A 4 -6.58 -13.09 -25.93
C LYS A 4 -7.98 -13.35 -25.36
N LEU A 5 -8.36 -12.66 -24.29
CA LEU A 5 -9.70 -12.77 -23.72
C LEU A 5 -10.72 -12.09 -24.63
N LEU A 6 -11.97 -12.55 -24.56
CA LEU A 6 -13.08 -11.93 -25.28
C LEU A 6 -13.37 -10.53 -24.71
N PRO A 7 -13.83 -9.56 -25.52
CA PRO A 7 -14.16 -8.22 -25.04
C PRO A 7 -15.17 -8.18 -23.88
N ASN A 8 -16.08 -9.15 -23.80
CA ASN A 8 -17.10 -9.25 -22.74
C ASN A 8 -16.61 -10.01 -21.49
N SER A 9 -15.32 -10.38 -21.42
CA SER A 9 -14.75 -11.00 -20.22
C SER A 9 -14.80 -10.02 -19.05
N PRO A 10 -14.96 -10.49 -17.80
CA PRO A 10 -15.21 -9.62 -16.65
C PRO A 10 -13.91 -8.97 -16.13
N ILE A 11 -13.26 -8.12 -16.95
CA ILE A 11 -11.94 -7.55 -16.68
C ILE A 11 -11.89 -6.72 -15.39
N LEU A 12 -13.01 -6.08 -15.02
CA LEU A 12 -13.13 -5.27 -13.80
C LEU A 12 -13.56 -6.09 -12.57
N GLN A 13 -13.81 -7.39 -12.71
CA GLN A 13 -14.18 -8.23 -11.57
C GLN A 13 -12.96 -8.37 -10.65
N ALA A 14 -13.12 -7.90 -9.42
CA ALA A 14 -12.12 -7.94 -8.38
C ALA A 14 -12.78 -7.74 -7.02
N THR A 15 -12.04 -8.02 -5.95
CA THR A 15 -12.42 -7.58 -4.60
C THR A 15 -11.40 -6.61 -4.05
N PHE A 16 -11.87 -5.71 -3.20
CA PHE A 16 -11.13 -4.56 -2.70
C PHE A 16 -11.20 -4.50 -1.18
N GLY A 17 -10.13 -4.08 -0.55
CA GLY A 17 -10.11 -3.67 0.85
C GLY A 17 -9.26 -2.41 0.99
N ILE A 18 -9.61 -1.54 1.92
CA ILE A 18 -8.86 -0.31 2.20
C ILE A 18 -8.53 -0.27 3.68
N GLU A 19 -7.27 0.01 3.97
CA GLU A 19 -6.80 0.32 5.31
C GLU A 19 -6.34 1.77 5.30
N ARG A 20 -6.77 2.56 6.30
CA ARG A 20 -6.40 3.97 6.44
C ARG A 20 -5.87 4.20 7.85
N GLU A 21 -4.62 4.61 7.94
CA GLU A 21 -4.01 5.08 9.18
C GLU A 21 -4.25 6.58 9.35
N SER A 22 -4.43 7.06 10.58
CA SER A 22 -4.48 8.49 10.89
C SER A 22 -4.23 8.74 12.37
N LEU A 23 -3.41 9.75 12.68
CA LEU A 23 -3.18 10.20 14.05
C LEU A 23 -4.40 10.94 14.60
N ARG A 24 -4.79 10.62 15.84
CA ARG A 24 -5.69 11.44 16.64
C ARG A 24 -4.94 12.65 17.17
N ILE A 25 -5.51 13.83 16.97
CA ILE A 25 -4.94 15.13 17.36
C ILE A 25 -5.90 15.83 18.30
N ASN A 26 -5.38 16.44 19.37
CA ASN A 26 -6.17 17.16 20.36
C ASN A 26 -6.42 18.64 19.96
N SER A 27 -7.16 19.36 20.81
CA SER A 27 -7.51 20.77 20.60
C SER A 27 -6.32 21.74 20.59
N ASN A 28 -5.14 21.30 21.05
CA ASN A 28 -3.90 22.08 21.03
C ASN A 28 -3.07 21.78 19.76
N HIS A 29 -3.63 21.07 18.78
CA HIS A 29 -2.97 20.67 17.54
C HIS A 29 -1.73 19.77 17.77
N ARG A 30 -1.75 19.00 18.87
CA ARG A 30 -0.73 17.99 19.21
C ARG A 30 -1.33 16.60 19.17
N VAL A 31 -0.48 15.60 19.00
CA VAL A 31 -0.91 14.19 19.03
C VAL A 31 -1.62 13.88 20.35
N ALA A 32 -2.78 13.24 20.26
CA ALA A 32 -3.60 12.92 21.41
C ALA A 32 -2.84 12.00 22.38
N GLN A 33 -2.82 12.38 23.66
CA GLN A 33 -2.19 11.62 24.74
C GLN A 33 -3.22 10.81 25.54
N THR A 34 -4.40 10.62 24.98
CA THR A 34 -5.53 9.90 25.56
C THR A 34 -5.51 8.43 25.09
N PRO A 35 -6.06 7.51 25.90
CA PRO A 35 -6.16 6.11 25.51
C PRO A 35 -7.11 5.94 24.31
N HIS A 36 -7.05 4.77 23.67
CA HIS A 36 -7.98 4.37 22.63
C HIS A 36 -9.44 4.58 23.11
N PRO A 37 -10.29 5.27 22.33
CA PRO A 37 -11.65 5.59 22.77
C PRO A 37 -12.46 4.35 23.14
N HIS A 38 -12.93 4.27 24.39
CA HIS A 38 -13.68 3.11 24.90
C HIS A 38 -14.93 2.74 24.06
N LYS A 39 -15.54 3.72 23.38
CA LYS A 39 -16.72 3.52 22.51
C LYS A 39 -16.42 2.69 21.26
N LEU A 40 -15.15 2.60 20.86
CA LEU A 40 -14.69 1.84 19.69
C LEU A 40 -14.55 0.33 19.97
N GLY A 41 -14.74 -0.09 21.22
CA GLY A 41 -14.62 -1.50 21.60
C GLY A 41 -13.17 -1.96 21.76
N SER A 42 -12.97 -3.26 21.90
CA SER A 42 -11.63 -3.82 22.11
C SER A 42 -10.94 -4.16 20.79
N ARG A 43 -9.68 -3.74 20.71
CA ARG A 43 -8.77 -4.04 19.59
C ARG A 43 -8.50 -5.54 19.41
N SER A 44 -8.72 -6.37 20.43
CA SER A 44 -8.49 -7.81 20.32
C SER A 44 -9.48 -8.54 19.41
N PHE A 45 -10.62 -7.92 19.09
CA PHE A 45 -11.60 -8.49 18.16
C PHE A 45 -12.15 -7.51 17.12
N HIS A 46 -11.94 -6.20 17.29
CA HIS A 46 -12.61 -5.20 16.45
C HIS A 46 -12.06 -5.24 15.01
N PRO A 47 -12.90 -5.57 14.01
CA PRO A 47 -12.41 -5.85 12.66
C PRO A 47 -12.22 -4.60 11.78
N TYR A 48 -12.72 -3.44 12.22
CA TYR A 48 -12.81 -2.24 11.37
C TYR A 48 -12.03 -1.03 11.87
N ILE A 49 -11.72 -0.99 13.15
CA ILE A 49 -11.10 0.16 13.82
C ILE A 49 -10.14 -0.41 14.85
N GLN A 50 -8.86 -0.16 14.64
CA GLN A 50 -7.77 -0.61 15.49
C GLN A 50 -6.80 0.56 15.71
N THR A 51 -5.58 0.24 16.16
CA THR A 51 -4.44 1.13 16.22
C THR A 51 -3.27 0.44 15.55
N ASP A 52 -2.51 1.16 14.73
CA ASP A 52 -1.33 0.63 14.06
C ASP A 52 -0.14 0.56 15.04
N TYR A 53 0.89 1.40 14.89
CA TYR A 53 2.05 1.39 15.76
C TYR A 53 1.77 2.00 17.15
N SER A 54 1.13 3.16 17.17
CA SER A 54 0.97 3.98 18.38
C SER A 54 -0.48 4.11 18.83
N GLU A 55 -0.71 4.30 20.12
CA GLU A 55 -2.03 4.54 20.73
C GLU A 55 -2.83 5.69 20.06
N PRO A 56 -2.22 6.80 19.64
CA PRO A 56 -2.93 7.84 18.88
C PRO A 56 -3.19 7.49 17.41
N GLN A 57 -2.50 6.52 16.81
CA GLN A 57 -2.59 6.22 15.38
C GLN A 57 -3.69 5.20 15.12
N LEU A 58 -4.90 5.69 14.83
CA LEU A 58 -6.01 4.83 14.45
C LEU A 58 -5.76 4.19 13.08
N GLU A 59 -6.17 2.94 12.95
CA GLU A 59 -6.19 2.20 11.70
C GLU A 59 -7.65 1.80 11.39
N LEU A 60 -8.16 2.27 10.25
CA LEU A 60 -9.52 2.01 9.79
C LEU A 60 -9.46 0.97 8.66
N ILE A 61 -10.08 -0.20 8.87
CA ILE A 61 -9.97 -1.37 7.99
C ILE A 61 -11.34 -1.68 7.41
N THR A 62 -11.51 -1.61 6.10
CA THR A 62 -12.79 -1.99 5.47
C THR A 62 -12.94 -3.51 5.41
N PRO A 63 -14.17 -4.06 5.53
CA PRO A 63 -14.39 -5.42 5.06
C PRO A 63 -14.16 -5.51 3.54
N ILE A 64 -14.07 -6.75 3.04
CA ILE A 64 -13.92 -7.03 1.61
C ILE A 64 -15.14 -6.48 0.86
N ALA A 65 -14.87 -5.70 -0.18
CA ALA A 65 -15.85 -5.06 -1.06
C ALA A 65 -15.77 -5.64 -2.49
N GLN A 66 -16.89 -5.63 -3.21
CA GLN A 66 -17.00 -6.14 -4.60
C GLN A 66 -16.78 -5.03 -5.65
N SER A 67 -16.56 -3.79 -5.21
CA SER A 67 -16.21 -2.66 -6.07
C SER A 67 -15.43 -1.61 -5.28
N THR A 68 -14.64 -0.79 -5.97
CA THR A 68 -13.97 0.40 -5.40
C THR A 68 -14.97 1.35 -4.75
N LYS A 69 -16.15 1.55 -5.36
CA LYS A 69 -17.25 2.36 -4.83
C LYS A 69 -17.80 1.81 -3.52
N GLU A 70 -17.95 0.50 -3.41
CA GLU A 70 -18.35 -0.15 -2.17
C GLU A 70 -17.26 0.00 -1.09
N ALA A 71 -16.00 -0.23 -1.44
CA ALA A 71 -14.87 -0.06 -0.52
C ALA A 71 -14.82 1.36 0.04
N ARG A 72 -14.95 2.38 -0.82
CA ARG A 72 -14.96 3.79 -0.41
C ARG A 72 -16.18 4.13 0.47
N ARG A 73 -17.35 3.58 0.15
CA ARG A 73 -18.56 3.75 0.98
C ARG A 73 -18.36 3.16 2.38
N LEU A 74 -17.77 1.97 2.47
CA LEU A 74 -17.46 1.31 3.75
C LEU A 74 -16.43 2.11 4.55
N LEU A 75 -15.36 2.58 3.91
CA LEU A 75 -14.38 3.48 4.53
C LEU A 75 -15.04 4.74 5.08
N GLY A 76 -15.98 5.32 4.33
CA GLY A 76 -16.77 6.47 4.77
C GLY A 76 -17.57 6.18 6.04
N ALA A 77 -18.29 5.05 6.09
CA ALA A 77 -19.05 4.64 7.26
C ALA A 77 -18.15 4.42 8.49
N ILE A 78 -17.01 3.76 8.30
CA ILE A 78 -16.05 3.47 9.38
C ILE A 78 -15.40 4.77 9.88
N THR A 79 -14.99 5.67 8.98
CA THR A 79 -14.43 6.98 9.32
C THR A 79 -15.42 7.80 10.15
N ASP A 80 -16.69 7.77 9.76
CA ASP A 80 -17.75 8.51 10.43
C ASP A 80 -18.06 7.96 11.84
N VAL A 81 -18.06 6.63 12.00
CA VAL A 81 -18.14 5.98 13.32
C VAL A 81 -16.93 6.33 14.18
N ALA A 82 -15.72 6.27 13.62
CA ALA A 82 -14.49 6.61 14.34
C ALA A 82 -14.56 8.06 14.85
N ALA A 83 -14.79 9.02 13.94
CA ALA A 83 -14.84 10.44 14.27
C ALA A 83 -15.88 10.78 15.35
N ARG A 84 -17.07 10.16 15.31
CA ARG A 84 -18.12 10.41 16.31
C ARG A 84 -17.94 9.67 17.63
N SER A 85 -17.06 8.67 17.65
CA SER A 85 -16.75 7.87 18.85
C SER A 85 -15.54 8.39 19.62
N MET A 86 -14.70 9.21 18.98
CA MET A 86 -13.61 9.94 19.64
C MET A 86 -14.12 11.04 20.57
N ASP A 87 -13.22 11.59 21.38
CA ASP A 87 -13.50 12.80 22.15
C ASP A 87 -13.82 13.97 21.20
N LYS A 88 -14.74 14.87 21.61
CA LYS A 88 -15.14 16.03 20.79
C LYS A 88 -14.00 17.04 20.60
N GLN A 89 -12.97 16.98 21.44
CA GLN A 89 -11.77 17.80 21.34
C GLN A 89 -10.70 17.16 20.43
N GLU A 90 -10.93 15.94 19.95
CA GLU A 90 -10.02 15.23 19.06
C GLU A 90 -10.50 15.22 17.62
N TYR A 91 -9.56 15.16 16.69
CA TYR A 91 -9.82 14.99 15.26
C TYR A 91 -8.77 14.09 14.61
N LEU A 92 -9.10 13.57 13.42
CA LEU A 92 -8.20 12.76 12.61
C LEU A 92 -7.27 13.66 11.78
N TRP A 93 -5.96 13.43 11.88
CA TRP A 93 -4.95 14.13 11.11
C TRP A 93 -5.05 13.78 9.62
N PRO A 94 -5.10 14.77 8.70
CA PRO A 94 -5.35 14.51 7.29
C PRO A 94 -4.11 14.19 6.45
N LEU A 95 -2.88 14.36 6.98
CA LEU A 95 -1.64 14.24 6.23
C LEU A 95 -0.88 12.97 6.58
N SER A 96 -0.15 12.39 5.61
CA SER A 96 0.76 11.27 5.88
C SER A 96 1.88 11.65 6.84
N MET A 97 2.45 12.84 6.66
CA MET A 97 3.47 13.37 7.58
C MET A 97 2.77 13.86 8.85
N PRO A 98 3.26 13.49 10.04
CA PRO A 98 2.66 13.92 11.30
C PRO A 98 2.80 15.44 11.51
N PRO A 99 2.00 16.04 12.42
CA PRO A 99 2.26 17.38 12.91
C PRO A 99 3.58 17.42 13.69
N VAL A 100 3.92 18.57 14.27
CA VAL A 100 5.05 18.65 15.20
C VAL A 100 4.84 17.64 16.33
N ILE A 101 5.77 16.71 16.48
CA ILE A 101 5.68 15.56 17.38
C ILE A 101 7.07 15.22 17.92
N SER A 102 7.15 14.76 19.17
CA SER A 102 8.37 14.18 19.76
C SER A 102 8.22 12.67 20.01
N GLU A 103 9.33 11.96 20.21
CA GLU A 103 9.29 10.51 20.46
C GLU A 103 8.53 10.14 21.75
N GLU A 104 8.53 11.02 22.75
CA GLU A 104 7.83 10.81 24.02
C GLU A 104 6.31 10.86 23.85
N GLU A 105 5.81 11.64 22.88
CA GLU A 105 4.38 11.71 22.55
C GLU A 105 3.90 10.47 21.77
N ILE A 106 4.81 9.68 21.21
CA ILE A 106 4.51 8.44 20.48
C ILE A 106 4.47 7.28 21.48
N GLN A 107 3.32 7.15 22.12
CA GLN A 107 3.04 6.03 23.01
C GLN A 107 2.70 4.78 22.19
N ILE A 108 3.42 3.68 22.42
CA ILE A 108 3.14 2.40 21.75
C ILE A 108 1.71 1.97 22.08
N ALA A 109 1.02 1.41 21.10
CA ALA A 109 -0.35 0.92 21.26
C ALA A 109 -0.45 -0.05 22.46
N GLN A 110 -1.42 0.18 23.34
CA GLN A 110 -1.69 -0.63 24.52
C GLN A 110 -2.47 -1.88 24.13
N LEU A 111 -1.76 -2.93 23.72
CA LEU A 111 -2.34 -4.16 23.19
C LEU A 111 -2.43 -5.25 24.27
N ASP A 112 -3.49 -6.06 24.24
CA ASP A 112 -3.68 -7.19 25.16
C ASP A 112 -2.59 -8.28 24.98
N SER A 113 -2.02 -8.37 23.78
CA SER A 113 -0.95 -9.32 23.45
C SER A 113 0.41 -8.73 23.77
N ASP A 114 1.10 -9.29 24.77
CA ASP A 114 2.48 -8.90 25.12
C ASP A 114 3.42 -9.05 23.92
N TYR A 115 3.27 -10.12 23.12
CA TYR A 115 4.07 -10.31 21.91
C TYR A 115 3.92 -9.14 20.92
N GLU A 116 2.69 -8.67 20.68
CA GLU A 116 2.44 -7.56 19.74
C GLU A 116 2.93 -6.21 20.29
N TYR A 117 2.91 -6.05 21.61
CA TYR A 117 3.48 -4.89 22.29
C TYR A 117 5.02 -4.89 22.19
N GLN A 118 5.69 -5.99 22.58
CA GLN A 118 7.15 -6.11 22.52
C GLN A 118 7.68 -6.01 21.08
N TYR A 119 6.92 -6.51 20.10
CA TYR A 119 7.24 -6.32 18.68
C TYR A 119 7.35 -4.82 18.30
N ARG A 120 6.39 -3.99 18.74
CA ARG A 120 6.43 -2.53 18.50
C ARG A 120 7.51 -1.82 19.30
N VAL A 121 7.84 -2.30 20.50
CA VAL A 121 9.01 -1.84 21.25
C VAL A 121 10.27 -2.05 20.42
N GLY A 122 10.49 -3.27 19.91
CA GLY A 122 11.64 -3.60 19.06
C GLY A 122 11.70 -2.78 17.77
N LEU A 123 10.55 -2.52 17.12
CA LEU A 123 10.51 -1.62 15.95
C LEU A 123 10.95 -0.19 16.30
N GLY A 124 10.53 0.32 17.47
CA GLY A 124 10.92 1.64 17.95
C GLY A 124 12.42 1.72 18.24
N GLU A 125 13.01 0.67 18.80
CA GLU A 125 14.46 0.59 19.04
C GLU A 125 15.28 0.51 17.74
N ARG A 126 14.78 -0.21 16.72
CA ARG A 126 15.47 -0.40 15.44
C ARG A 126 15.39 0.82 14.53
N TYR A 127 14.20 1.42 14.41
CA TYR A 127 13.91 2.44 13.39
C TYR A 127 13.60 3.82 13.96
N GLY A 128 13.48 3.94 15.29
CA GLY A 128 12.98 5.15 15.95
C GLY A 128 11.45 5.20 15.94
N LYS A 129 10.88 5.99 16.85
CA LYS A 129 9.41 6.10 16.95
C LYS A 129 8.83 7.09 15.95
N LEU A 130 9.58 8.14 15.59
CA LEU A 130 9.12 9.19 14.67
C LEU A 130 8.66 8.61 13.33
N VAL A 131 9.47 7.76 12.70
CA VAL A 131 9.15 7.16 11.40
C VAL A 131 7.81 6.41 11.43
N GLN A 132 7.51 5.75 12.56
CA GLN A 132 6.29 4.94 12.76
C GLN A 132 5.02 5.78 12.87
N SER A 133 5.13 7.09 13.09
CA SER A 133 3.98 8.00 13.14
C SER A 133 3.54 8.50 11.75
N MET A 134 4.27 8.17 10.68
CA MET A 134 3.79 8.39 9.33
C MET A 134 2.59 7.47 9.06
N SER A 135 1.52 8.08 8.55
CA SER A 135 0.29 7.36 8.19
C SER A 135 0.16 7.22 6.67
N GLY A 136 -0.58 6.23 6.21
CA GLY A 136 -0.93 6.08 4.80
C GLY A 136 -2.22 5.31 4.57
N ILE A 137 -2.41 4.93 3.31
CA ILE A 137 -3.46 4.01 2.89
C ILE A 137 -2.84 2.74 2.32
N HIS A 138 -3.40 1.59 2.71
CA HIS A 138 -3.18 0.33 2.02
C HIS A 138 -4.38 0.01 1.13
N TYR A 139 -4.09 -0.32 -0.13
CA TYR A 139 -5.06 -0.75 -1.13
C TYR A 139 -4.90 -2.25 -1.34
N ASN A 140 -5.87 -3.01 -0.84
CA ASN A 140 -5.92 -4.47 -0.96
C ASN A 140 -6.73 -4.86 -2.20
N PHE A 141 -6.19 -5.76 -3.02
CA PHE A 141 -6.76 -6.15 -4.31
C PHE A 141 -6.61 -7.65 -4.59
N GLU A 142 -7.74 -8.31 -4.85
CA GLU A 142 -7.80 -9.68 -5.38
C GLU A 142 -8.49 -9.67 -6.75
N LEU A 143 -7.88 -10.31 -7.75
CA LEU A 143 -8.50 -10.54 -9.05
C LEU A 143 -9.75 -11.40 -8.92
N GLY A 144 -10.77 -11.08 -9.72
CA GLY A 144 -12.01 -11.83 -9.80
C GLY A 144 -11.79 -13.30 -10.13
N LYS A 145 -12.60 -14.17 -9.51
CA LYS A 145 -12.48 -15.62 -9.68
C LYS A 145 -12.72 -16.05 -11.14
N ASP A 146 -13.68 -15.42 -11.82
CA ASP A 146 -14.02 -15.76 -13.20
C ASP A 146 -12.94 -15.30 -14.17
N LEU A 147 -12.41 -14.07 -13.97
CA LEU A 147 -11.28 -13.56 -14.75
C LEU A 147 -10.03 -14.45 -14.56
N THR A 148 -9.73 -14.82 -13.31
CA THR A 148 -8.59 -15.69 -13.00
C THR A 148 -8.74 -17.06 -13.64
N GLN A 149 -9.94 -17.65 -13.59
CA GLN A 149 -10.24 -18.93 -14.21
C GLN A 149 -10.08 -18.88 -15.74
N GLN A 150 -10.60 -17.85 -16.40
CA GLN A 150 -10.44 -17.67 -17.85
C GLN A 150 -8.97 -17.51 -18.25
N LEU A 151 -8.18 -16.78 -17.46
CA LEU A 151 -6.75 -16.65 -17.70
C LEU A 151 -5.99 -17.96 -17.50
N PHE A 152 -6.40 -18.78 -16.52
CA PHE A 152 -5.84 -20.11 -16.28
C PHE A 152 -6.11 -21.04 -17.46
N GLU A 153 -7.34 -21.09 -17.96
CA GLU A 153 -7.71 -21.91 -19.13
C GLU A 153 -6.92 -21.52 -20.39
N LEU A 154 -6.67 -20.23 -20.58
CA LEU A 154 -5.87 -19.72 -21.69
C LEU A 154 -4.37 -19.98 -21.55
N SER A 155 -3.85 -20.07 -20.33
CA SER A 155 -2.41 -20.29 -20.10
C SER A 155 -1.99 -21.72 -20.46
N LYS A 156 -2.94 -22.67 -20.41
CA LYS A 156 -2.71 -24.12 -20.58
C LYS A 156 -1.84 -24.73 -19.48
N GLU A 157 -1.66 -24.02 -18.37
CA GLU A 157 -1.08 -24.58 -17.15
C GLU A 157 -2.02 -25.63 -16.54
N THR A 158 -1.47 -26.59 -15.80
CA THR A 158 -2.26 -27.64 -15.14
C THR A 158 -2.40 -27.43 -13.63
N ASP A 159 -1.50 -26.62 -13.04
CA ASP A 159 -1.52 -26.28 -11.62
C ASP A 159 -2.06 -24.85 -11.42
N PHE A 160 -3.28 -24.77 -10.89
CA PHE A 160 -3.96 -23.50 -10.64
C PHE A 160 -3.23 -22.63 -9.59
N ILE A 161 -2.61 -23.25 -8.58
CA ILE A 161 -1.90 -22.54 -7.53
C ILE A 161 -0.61 -21.95 -8.08
N ALA A 162 0.17 -22.75 -8.82
CA ALA A 162 1.37 -22.26 -9.50
C ALA A 162 1.04 -21.12 -10.48
N PHE A 163 -0.03 -21.27 -11.25
CA PHE A 163 -0.52 -20.21 -12.14
C PHE A 163 -0.89 -18.93 -11.38
N LYS A 164 -1.71 -19.03 -10.32
CA LYS A 164 -2.11 -17.87 -9.49
C LYS A 164 -0.89 -17.17 -8.89
N ASN A 165 0.09 -17.95 -8.42
CA ASN A 165 1.36 -17.43 -7.91
C ASN A 165 2.15 -16.66 -8.98
N THR A 166 2.32 -17.22 -10.18
CA THR A 166 2.99 -16.54 -11.29
C THR A 166 2.25 -15.26 -11.70
N LEU A 167 0.92 -15.27 -11.68
CA LEU A 167 0.08 -14.11 -12.02
C LEU A 167 0.28 -12.96 -11.01
N TYR A 168 0.22 -13.25 -9.71
CA TYR A 168 0.40 -12.25 -8.67
C TYR A 168 1.84 -11.78 -8.51
N LEU A 169 2.82 -12.66 -8.73
CA LEU A 169 4.22 -12.26 -8.73
C LEU A 169 4.51 -11.30 -9.90
N LYS A 170 3.96 -11.57 -11.10
CA LYS A 170 4.04 -10.64 -12.23
C LYS A 170 3.41 -9.28 -11.89
N LEU A 171 2.25 -9.26 -11.23
CA LEU A 171 1.62 -8.03 -10.76
C LEU A 171 2.53 -7.26 -9.80
N ALA A 172 3.08 -7.92 -8.79
CA ALA A 172 3.97 -7.30 -7.82
C ALA A 172 5.25 -6.74 -8.48
N GLN A 173 5.88 -7.50 -9.36
CA GLN A 173 7.06 -7.08 -10.13
C GLN A 173 6.76 -5.84 -10.99
N ASN A 174 5.72 -5.89 -11.82
CA ASN A 174 5.37 -4.74 -12.66
C ASN A 174 4.89 -3.54 -11.82
N PHE A 175 4.24 -3.77 -10.68
CA PHE A 175 3.89 -2.70 -9.75
C PHE A 175 5.14 -2.01 -9.24
N LEU A 176 6.12 -2.76 -8.72
CA LEU A 176 7.38 -2.19 -8.24
C LEU A 176 8.14 -1.44 -9.36
N ASN A 177 8.07 -1.94 -10.61
CA ASN A 177 8.66 -1.30 -11.77
C ASN A 177 8.00 0.04 -12.16
N TYR A 178 6.68 0.18 -11.96
CA TYR A 178 5.91 1.36 -12.38
C TYR A 178 5.33 2.20 -11.24
N ARG A 179 5.52 1.83 -9.97
CA ARG A 179 4.93 2.51 -8.79
C ARG A 179 5.26 3.99 -8.75
N TRP A 180 6.40 4.38 -9.32
CA TRP A 180 6.82 5.77 -9.44
C TRP A 180 5.79 6.66 -10.13
N LEU A 181 4.94 6.12 -11.00
CA LEU A 181 3.85 6.86 -11.63
C LEU A 181 2.76 7.21 -10.61
N LEU A 182 2.40 6.28 -9.73
CA LEU A 182 1.44 6.54 -8.65
C LEU A 182 2.02 7.52 -7.62
N THR A 183 3.31 7.38 -7.28
CA THR A 183 4.03 8.36 -6.44
C THR A 183 4.04 9.76 -7.10
N TYR A 184 4.19 9.82 -8.42
CA TYR A 184 4.17 11.08 -9.17
C TYR A 184 2.80 11.77 -9.11
N LEU A 185 1.73 11.00 -9.36
CA LEU A 185 0.36 11.50 -9.44
C LEU A 185 -0.25 11.82 -8.06
N TYR A 186 0.05 11.00 -7.06
CA TYR A 186 -0.66 11.00 -5.77
C TYR A 186 0.24 11.20 -4.55
N GLY A 187 1.50 11.60 -4.75
CA GLY A 187 2.38 11.98 -3.65
C GLY A 187 1.83 13.19 -2.88
N ALA A 188 1.63 13.03 -1.58
CA ALA A 188 0.95 14.02 -0.73
C ALA A 188 1.65 14.24 0.63
N SER A 189 2.95 13.94 0.70
CA SER A 189 3.75 14.03 1.92
C SER A 189 4.95 14.96 1.70
N SER A 190 4.69 16.23 1.35
CA SER A 190 5.70 17.13 0.76
C SER A 190 6.68 17.78 1.73
N LEU A 191 6.27 17.95 2.98
CA LEU A 191 7.03 18.65 4.02
C LEU A 191 6.99 17.82 5.29
N ALA A 192 8.12 17.82 6.02
CA ALA A 192 8.20 17.30 7.36
C ALA A 192 8.37 18.48 8.33
N GLU A 193 7.74 18.39 9.50
CA GLU A 193 7.94 19.37 10.56
C GLU A 193 9.38 19.31 11.10
N LYS A 194 9.84 20.44 11.64
CA LYS A 194 11.21 20.55 12.15
C LYS A 194 11.48 19.49 13.23
N GLY A 195 12.57 18.76 13.08
CA GLY A 195 12.98 17.70 14.01
C GLY A 195 12.39 16.32 13.71
N PHE A 196 11.50 16.18 12.72
CA PHE A 196 11.00 14.87 12.31
C PHE A 196 12.06 14.05 11.56
N LEU A 197 12.79 14.68 10.64
CA LEU A 197 13.90 14.06 9.90
C LEU A 197 15.23 14.51 10.47
N THR A 198 16.21 13.60 10.55
CA THR A 198 17.60 13.92 10.92
C THR A 198 18.23 14.88 9.92
N THR A 199 17.93 14.70 8.64
CA THR A 199 18.36 15.59 7.55
C THR A 199 17.13 16.30 7.01
N GLU A 200 17.08 17.63 7.16
CA GLU A 200 16.00 18.41 6.58
C GLU A 200 16.01 18.28 5.05
N VAL A 201 14.84 17.99 4.51
CA VAL A 201 14.57 18.02 3.07
C VAL A 201 13.67 19.21 2.78
N GLY A 202 13.89 19.88 1.65
CA GLY A 202 12.98 20.92 1.19
C GLY A 202 11.61 20.37 0.81
N CYS A 203 10.78 21.20 0.18
CA CYS A 203 9.52 20.76 -0.39
C CYS A 203 9.76 19.73 -1.51
N VAL A 204 9.34 18.49 -1.28
CA VAL A 204 9.41 17.39 -2.23
C VAL A 204 8.01 16.86 -2.53
N ARG A 205 7.89 15.88 -3.43
CA ARG A 205 6.60 15.30 -3.80
C ARG A 205 6.05 14.37 -2.72
N SER A 206 6.87 13.42 -2.26
CA SER A 206 6.46 12.43 -1.26
C SER A 206 7.65 11.93 -0.43
N ILE A 207 7.85 12.52 0.75
CA ILE A 207 8.79 12.03 1.76
C ILE A 207 8.52 10.56 2.11
N ARG A 208 7.26 10.16 2.34
CA ARG A 208 6.87 8.80 2.74
C ARG A 208 7.24 7.74 1.71
N ASN A 209 7.22 8.06 0.42
CA ASN A 209 7.64 7.15 -0.66
C ASN A 209 9.13 7.31 -1.05
N SER A 210 9.90 8.08 -0.29
CA SER A 210 11.35 8.26 -0.50
C SER A 210 12.16 7.39 0.48
N LYS A 211 13.49 7.47 0.38
CA LYS A 211 14.42 6.87 1.34
C LYS A 211 14.27 7.36 2.80
N TYR A 212 13.55 8.45 3.03
CA TYR A 212 13.24 8.97 4.38
C TYR A 212 11.92 8.45 4.94
N GLY A 213 11.16 7.71 4.13
CA GLY A 213 9.95 7.02 4.54
C GLY A 213 10.24 5.74 5.31
N TYR A 214 9.32 4.80 5.22
CA TYR A 214 9.58 3.43 5.65
C TYR A 214 10.50 2.74 4.62
N VAL A 215 11.65 2.27 5.06
CA VAL A 215 12.60 1.48 4.27
C VAL A 215 13.20 0.39 5.16
N ASN A 216 13.61 -0.74 4.56
CA ASN A 216 14.40 -1.72 5.30
C ASN A 216 15.84 -1.22 5.47
N SER A 217 16.59 -1.88 6.36
CA SER A 217 18.04 -1.68 6.42
C SER A 217 18.71 -2.13 5.11
N ASP A 218 19.86 -1.54 4.81
CA ASP A 218 20.59 -1.77 3.55
C ASP A 218 21.01 -3.24 3.35
N ASP A 219 21.04 -4.06 4.40
CA ASP A 219 21.41 -5.47 4.36
C ASP A 219 20.22 -6.43 4.16
N VAL A 220 18.98 -5.92 4.17
CA VAL A 220 17.78 -6.70 3.87
C VAL A 220 17.49 -6.64 2.37
N HIS A 221 17.71 -7.76 1.69
CA HIS A 221 17.45 -7.92 0.27
C HIS A 221 16.52 -9.11 0.04
N ILE A 222 15.31 -8.83 -0.45
CA ILE A 222 14.30 -9.84 -0.78
C ILE A 222 14.03 -9.80 -2.28
N SER A 223 14.40 -10.86 -3.00
CA SER A 223 14.20 -10.96 -4.45
C SER A 223 12.75 -11.26 -4.79
N PHE A 224 12.22 -10.59 -5.82
CA PHE A 224 10.92 -10.90 -6.42
C PHE A 224 11.06 -11.76 -7.69
N SER A 225 12.26 -12.24 -8.01
CA SER A 225 12.54 -13.00 -9.24
C SER A 225 11.71 -14.28 -9.37
N SER A 226 11.49 -14.98 -8.26
CA SER A 226 10.61 -16.14 -8.15
C SER A 226 9.97 -16.19 -6.76
N LEU A 227 8.84 -16.88 -6.64
CA LEU A 227 8.19 -17.04 -5.33
C LEU A 227 9.06 -17.85 -4.37
N GLN A 228 9.80 -18.84 -4.88
CA GLN A 228 10.72 -19.65 -4.10
C GLN A 228 11.85 -18.80 -3.52
N GLN A 229 12.45 -17.92 -4.33
CA GLN A 229 13.50 -17.02 -3.86
C GLN A 229 12.96 -16.00 -2.86
N TYR A 230 11.80 -15.40 -3.13
CA TYR A 230 11.12 -14.47 -2.22
C TYR A 230 10.91 -15.09 -0.82
N VAL A 231 10.40 -16.32 -0.76
CA VAL A 231 10.21 -17.05 0.49
C VAL A 231 11.53 -17.36 1.17
N ALA A 232 12.51 -17.87 0.42
CA ALA A 232 13.82 -18.22 0.97
C ALA A 232 14.54 -17.00 1.57
N ASP A 233 14.49 -15.86 0.89
CA ASP A 233 15.11 -14.62 1.36
C ASP A 233 14.42 -14.09 2.63
N ILE A 234 13.08 -14.15 2.71
CA ILE A 234 12.34 -13.74 3.92
C ILE A 234 12.68 -14.64 5.10
N GLU A 235 12.63 -15.96 4.90
CA GLU A 235 12.97 -16.93 5.95
C GLU A 235 14.42 -16.72 6.44
N GLN A 236 15.35 -16.50 5.51
CA GLN A 236 16.75 -16.24 5.82
C GLN A 236 16.94 -14.92 6.59
N ALA A 237 16.26 -13.84 6.19
CA ALA A 237 16.33 -12.55 6.86
C ALA A 237 15.76 -12.60 8.29
N VAL A 238 14.73 -13.41 8.52
CA VAL A 238 14.22 -13.67 9.88
C VAL A 238 15.19 -14.53 10.68
N GLN A 239 15.73 -15.59 10.09
CA GLN A 239 16.66 -16.51 10.75
C GLN A 239 17.98 -15.84 11.13
N SER A 240 18.48 -14.91 10.31
CA SER A 240 19.70 -14.12 10.57
C SER A 240 19.48 -12.98 11.57
N GLY A 241 18.23 -12.68 11.93
CA GLY A 241 17.85 -11.59 12.83
C GLY A 241 17.78 -10.20 12.16
N GLN A 242 18.02 -10.12 10.86
CA GLN A 242 17.86 -8.88 10.07
C GLN A 242 16.43 -8.37 10.15
N LEU A 243 15.45 -9.28 10.16
CA LEU A 243 14.05 -9.02 10.49
C LEU A 243 13.70 -9.80 11.77
N SER A 244 12.94 -9.20 12.68
CA SER A 244 12.40 -9.91 13.85
C SER A 244 11.23 -10.84 13.49
N ALA A 245 10.51 -10.53 12.40
CA ALA A 245 9.41 -11.33 11.87
C ALA A 245 9.17 -11.01 10.39
N GLU A 246 8.51 -11.91 9.65
CA GLU A 246 8.19 -11.68 8.22
C GLU A 246 7.39 -10.38 8.00
N LYS A 247 6.51 -10.02 8.96
CA LYS A 247 5.70 -8.79 8.91
C LYS A 247 6.51 -7.49 9.02
N GLU A 248 7.76 -7.56 9.49
CA GLU A 248 8.68 -6.41 9.52
C GLU A 248 9.18 -6.04 8.12
N PHE A 249 9.22 -7.00 7.18
CA PHE A 249 9.65 -6.72 5.82
C PHE A 249 8.78 -5.62 5.20
N TYR A 250 9.39 -4.46 4.97
CA TYR A 250 8.72 -3.34 4.34
C TYR A 250 8.89 -3.42 2.82
N SER A 251 7.77 -3.41 2.11
CA SER A 251 7.72 -3.30 0.65
C SER A 251 6.47 -2.51 0.28
N SER A 252 6.56 -1.77 -0.83
CA SER A 252 5.43 -1.04 -1.42
C SER A 252 4.30 -1.94 -1.89
N VAL A 253 4.58 -3.23 -2.09
CA VAL A 253 3.59 -4.28 -2.34
C VAL A 253 3.90 -5.51 -1.50
N ARG A 254 2.88 -6.07 -0.86
CA ARG A 254 2.98 -7.30 -0.07
C ARG A 254 2.08 -8.40 -0.65
N LEU A 255 2.61 -9.61 -0.66
CA LEU A 255 1.84 -10.82 -0.92
C LEU A 255 0.99 -11.11 0.33
N ARG A 256 -0.28 -11.49 0.16
CA ARG A 256 -1.19 -11.75 1.27
C ARG A 256 -2.07 -12.98 1.02
N GLY A 257 -2.76 -13.41 2.09
CA GLY A 257 -3.66 -14.57 2.08
C GLY A 257 -3.09 -15.85 2.68
N ALA A 258 -1.89 -15.78 3.25
CA ALA A 258 -1.28 -16.88 3.98
C ALA A 258 -0.73 -16.39 5.33
N LYS A 259 -0.53 -17.31 6.28
CA LYS A 259 -0.02 -16.99 7.61
C LYS A 259 1.49 -16.72 7.60
N THR A 260 2.22 -17.43 6.76
CA THR A 260 3.66 -17.28 6.55
C THR A 260 3.98 -17.21 5.06
N SER A 261 5.14 -16.68 4.71
CA SER A 261 5.61 -16.58 3.33
C SER A 261 5.70 -17.97 2.66
N ARG A 262 6.20 -18.98 3.37
CA ARG A 262 6.30 -20.37 2.91
C ARG A 262 4.95 -20.94 2.45
N ASP A 263 3.87 -20.59 3.14
CA ASP A 263 2.54 -21.12 2.84
C ASP A 263 2.07 -20.72 1.43
N TYR A 264 2.60 -19.65 0.82
CA TYR A 264 2.28 -19.28 -0.57
C TYR A 264 2.64 -20.38 -1.57
N LEU A 265 3.69 -21.18 -1.29
CA LEU A 265 4.12 -22.26 -2.18
C LEU A 265 3.09 -23.38 -2.30
N SER A 266 2.27 -23.60 -1.27
CA SER A 266 1.28 -24.68 -1.23
C SER A 266 -0.17 -24.20 -1.27
N LYS A 267 -0.47 -23.02 -0.71
CA LYS A 267 -1.83 -22.45 -0.63
C LYS A 267 -2.10 -21.37 -1.67
N GLY A 268 -1.04 -20.81 -2.26
CA GLY A 268 -1.11 -19.72 -3.22
C GLY A 268 -1.26 -18.34 -2.57
N ILE A 269 -0.82 -17.31 -3.29
CA ILE A 269 -1.12 -15.91 -2.99
C ILE A 269 -2.61 -15.68 -3.20
N SER A 270 -3.30 -15.10 -2.23
CA SER A 270 -4.73 -14.78 -2.39
C SER A 270 -4.93 -13.42 -3.06
N TYR A 271 -4.25 -12.40 -2.53
CA TYR A 271 -4.41 -11.00 -2.93
C TYR A 271 -3.09 -10.23 -2.72
N LEU A 272 -3.03 -9.01 -3.27
CA LEU A 272 -1.92 -8.08 -3.05
C LEU A 272 -2.37 -6.89 -2.23
N GLU A 273 -1.49 -6.44 -1.34
CA GLU A 273 -1.63 -5.22 -0.54
C GLU A 273 -0.63 -4.18 -1.07
N PHE A 274 -1.13 -3.08 -1.62
CA PHE A 274 -0.32 -1.97 -2.15
C PHE A 274 -0.27 -0.83 -1.15
N ARG A 275 0.93 -0.37 -0.77
CA ARG A 275 1.17 0.48 0.40
C ARG A 275 1.74 1.86 0.10
N SER A 276 1.87 2.20 -1.19
CA SER A 276 2.47 3.45 -1.68
C SER A 276 1.58 4.69 -1.57
N PHE A 277 0.36 4.57 -1.03
CA PHE A 277 -0.60 5.67 -1.05
C PHE A 277 -0.44 6.58 0.17
N ASP A 278 -0.12 7.84 -0.09
CA ASP A 278 -0.18 8.90 0.90
C ASP A 278 -1.66 9.26 1.18
N LEU A 279 -1.93 9.83 2.35
CA LEU A 279 -3.22 10.41 2.67
C LEU A 279 -3.44 11.65 1.78
N ASN A 280 -4.49 11.66 0.97
CA ASN A 280 -4.87 12.80 0.16
C ASN A 280 -5.56 13.87 1.04
N PRO A 281 -4.94 15.04 1.27
CA PRO A 281 -5.52 16.09 2.12
C PRO A 281 -6.80 16.72 1.57
N TYR A 282 -7.07 16.54 0.28
CA TYR A 282 -8.21 17.17 -0.40
C TYR A 282 -9.47 16.30 -0.38
N ASP A 283 -9.37 15.04 0.06
CA ASP A 283 -10.51 14.15 0.21
C ASP A 283 -10.75 13.84 1.71
N PRO A 284 -11.97 14.00 2.24
CA PRO A 284 -12.28 13.68 3.64
C PRO A 284 -11.96 12.22 4.04
N LEU A 285 -12.00 11.30 3.08
CA LEU A 285 -11.65 9.89 3.28
C LEU A 285 -10.17 9.60 2.99
N ALA A 286 -9.38 10.64 2.74
CA ALA A 286 -7.97 10.60 2.36
C ALA A 286 -7.67 9.85 1.05
N ILE A 287 -8.71 9.47 0.28
CA ILE A 287 -8.59 8.90 -1.07
C ILE A 287 -9.88 9.13 -1.87
N SER A 288 -9.74 9.58 -3.12
CA SER A 288 -10.88 9.85 -3.98
C SER A 288 -11.33 8.60 -4.75
N GLN A 289 -12.56 8.64 -5.29
CA GLN A 289 -13.07 7.54 -6.11
C GLN A 289 -12.23 7.38 -7.39
N GLU A 290 -11.83 8.49 -8.00
CA GLU A 290 -10.98 8.54 -9.19
C GLU A 290 -9.62 7.90 -8.92
N THR A 291 -8.99 8.17 -7.77
CA THR A 291 -7.74 7.49 -7.39
C THR A 291 -7.93 5.98 -7.31
N LEU A 292 -9.00 5.50 -6.66
CA LEU A 292 -9.26 4.05 -6.53
C LEU A 292 -9.45 3.39 -7.90
N ASP A 293 -10.24 4.02 -8.79
CA ASP A 293 -10.54 3.47 -10.11
C ASP A 293 -9.33 3.54 -11.06
N THR A 294 -8.54 4.62 -10.99
CA THR A 294 -7.28 4.73 -11.75
C THR A 294 -6.28 3.69 -11.29
N VAL A 295 -6.15 3.45 -9.98
CA VAL A 295 -5.28 2.41 -9.42
C VAL A 295 -5.74 1.02 -9.84
N HIS A 296 -7.05 0.76 -9.83
CA HIS A 296 -7.58 -0.50 -10.32
C HIS A 296 -7.22 -0.75 -11.80
N LEU A 297 -7.46 0.25 -12.67
CA LEU A 297 -7.09 0.15 -14.09
C LEU A 297 -5.57 0.02 -14.28
N PHE A 298 -4.77 0.75 -13.50
CA PHE A 298 -3.33 0.65 -13.49
C PHE A 298 -2.89 -0.78 -13.16
N ILE A 299 -3.40 -1.39 -12.08
CA ILE A 299 -3.08 -2.77 -11.68
C ILE A 299 -3.43 -3.77 -12.78
N LEU A 300 -4.62 -3.66 -13.37
CA LEU A 300 -5.01 -4.51 -14.51
C LEU A 300 -4.06 -4.34 -15.71
N SER A 301 -3.58 -3.13 -15.95
CA SER A 301 -2.64 -2.82 -17.03
C SER A 301 -1.26 -3.46 -16.81
N LEU A 302 -0.84 -3.68 -15.55
CA LEU A 302 0.38 -4.41 -15.24
C LEU A 302 0.34 -5.88 -15.72
N LEU A 303 -0.85 -6.49 -15.81
CA LEU A 303 -1.03 -7.83 -16.40
C LEU A 303 -0.94 -7.82 -17.93
N TRP A 304 -1.26 -6.70 -18.56
CA TRP A 304 -1.18 -6.50 -20.00
C TRP A 304 0.26 -6.40 -20.48
N LEU A 305 1.12 -5.75 -19.69
CA LEU A 305 2.56 -5.65 -19.93
C LEU A 305 3.24 -7.03 -19.93
N ASP A 306 4.41 -7.14 -20.53
CA ASP A 306 5.19 -8.38 -20.54
C ASP A 306 5.77 -8.71 -19.15
N GLN A 307 6.24 -9.94 -18.99
CA GLN A 307 7.02 -10.32 -17.81
C GLN A 307 8.41 -9.67 -17.85
N LEU A 308 8.93 -9.33 -16.67
CA LEU A 308 10.30 -8.83 -16.56
C LEU A 308 11.28 -10.00 -16.70
N THR A 309 12.37 -9.80 -17.42
CA THR A 309 13.42 -10.81 -17.61
C THR A 309 14.51 -10.71 -16.53
N ASP A 310 15.06 -9.51 -16.33
CA ASP A 310 16.04 -9.20 -15.29
C ASP A 310 15.36 -8.49 -14.13
N VAL A 311 14.60 -9.25 -13.33
CA VAL A 311 13.71 -8.73 -12.29
C VAL A 311 14.47 -7.84 -11.31
N ASP A 312 15.49 -8.37 -10.63
CA ASP A 312 16.12 -7.66 -9.52
C ASP A 312 16.82 -6.37 -9.97
N ASN A 313 17.54 -6.38 -11.11
CA ASN A 313 18.15 -5.16 -11.62
C ASN A 313 17.11 -4.14 -12.12
N THR A 314 16.01 -4.61 -12.72
CA THR A 314 14.92 -3.74 -13.17
C THR A 314 14.26 -3.07 -11.97
N LEU A 315 13.95 -3.83 -10.93
CA LEU A 315 13.33 -3.32 -9.71
C LEU A 315 14.28 -2.37 -8.96
N ALA A 316 15.58 -2.66 -8.90
CA ALA A 316 16.57 -1.75 -8.29
C ALA A 316 16.66 -0.41 -9.04
N LYS A 317 16.55 -0.41 -10.38
CA LYS A 317 16.49 0.83 -11.18
C LYS A 317 15.19 1.59 -10.93
N ALA A 318 14.06 0.89 -10.90
CA ALA A 318 12.75 1.48 -10.62
C ALA A 318 12.66 2.06 -9.21
N ASP A 319 13.30 1.44 -8.22
CA ASP A 319 13.39 1.95 -6.85
C ASP A 319 14.14 3.29 -6.81
N LYS A 320 15.31 3.35 -7.45
CA LYS A 320 16.08 4.60 -7.60
C LYS A 320 15.28 5.70 -8.31
N LEU A 321 14.57 5.33 -9.39
CA LEU A 321 13.72 6.25 -10.13
C LEU A 321 12.56 6.76 -9.28
N ASN A 322 11.88 5.88 -8.54
CA ASN A 322 10.83 6.25 -7.60
C ASN A 322 11.36 7.20 -6.53
N ASN A 323 12.51 6.91 -5.93
CA ASN A 323 13.12 7.78 -4.93
C ASN A 323 13.48 9.16 -5.51
N LEU A 324 13.99 9.23 -6.74
CA LEU A 324 14.23 10.49 -7.43
C LEU A 324 12.94 11.29 -7.62
N ILE A 325 11.86 10.65 -8.08
CA ILE A 325 10.56 11.29 -8.30
C ILE A 325 9.92 11.74 -6.97
N ALA A 326 10.02 10.91 -5.94
CA ALA A 326 9.53 11.18 -4.60
C ALA A 326 10.23 12.40 -3.97
N LEU A 327 11.55 12.53 -4.17
CA LEU A 327 12.37 13.65 -3.69
C LEU A 327 12.41 14.85 -4.63
N SER A 328 11.78 14.77 -5.80
CA SER A 328 11.68 15.92 -6.71
C SER A 328 10.66 16.93 -6.18
N HIS A 329 10.88 18.22 -6.44
CA HIS A 329 9.90 19.25 -6.13
C HIS A 329 8.55 18.94 -6.81
N PRO A 330 7.38 19.22 -6.20
CA PRO A 330 6.07 18.87 -6.77
C PRO A 330 5.83 19.39 -8.21
N HIS A 331 6.36 20.58 -8.52
CA HIS A 331 6.26 21.18 -9.86
C HIS A 331 7.28 20.66 -10.89
N THR A 332 8.26 19.86 -10.47
CA THR A 332 9.21 19.27 -11.40
C THR A 332 8.53 18.16 -12.21
N PRO A 333 8.56 18.21 -13.55
CA PRO A 333 7.99 17.15 -14.37
C PRO A 333 8.75 15.83 -14.18
N LEU A 334 8.16 14.73 -14.66
CA LEU A 334 8.84 13.44 -14.69
C LEU A 334 10.22 13.55 -15.40
N PRO A 335 11.26 12.89 -14.87
CA PRO A 335 12.56 12.84 -15.55
C PRO A 335 12.45 12.05 -16.86
N ASN A 336 13.35 12.30 -17.82
CA ASN A 336 13.32 11.66 -19.15
C ASN A 336 13.32 10.12 -19.10
N ASP A 337 13.99 9.55 -18.09
CA ASP A 337 14.08 8.09 -17.91
C ASP A 337 12.77 7.47 -17.37
N ALA A 338 11.81 8.30 -16.91
CA ALA A 338 10.49 7.86 -16.45
C ALA A 338 9.50 7.74 -17.62
N ASN A 339 9.67 6.71 -18.43
CA ASN A 339 8.81 6.46 -19.58
C ASN A 339 7.45 5.84 -19.16
N ALA A 340 6.41 6.67 -19.04
CA ALA A 340 5.05 6.23 -18.74
C ALA A 340 4.31 5.64 -19.97
N THR A 341 4.86 5.76 -21.17
CA THR A 341 4.17 5.38 -22.42
C THR A 341 3.71 3.92 -22.42
N PRO A 342 4.50 2.92 -22.00
CA PRO A 342 4.05 1.52 -22.03
C PRO A 342 2.83 1.28 -21.15
N ILE A 343 2.84 1.79 -19.92
CA ILE A 343 1.73 1.59 -18.98
C ILE A 343 0.48 2.38 -19.40
N LEU A 344 0.62 3.63 -19.86
CA LEU A 344 -0.50 4.41 -20.38
C LEU A 344 -1.11 3.81 -21.65
N THR A 345 -0.27 3.23 -22.52
CA THR A 345 -0.73 2.50 -23.70
C THR A 345 -1.48 1.24 -23.31
N ALA A 346 -1.01 0.51 -22.30
CA ALA A 346 -1.70 -0.66 -21.76
C ALA A 346 -3.06 -0.30 -21.14
N MET A 347 -3.14 0.80 -20.38
CA MET A 347 -4.41 1.30 -19.82
C MET A 347 -5.42 1.61 -20.94
N LYS A 348 -4.99 2.35 -21.97
CA LYS A 348 -5.84 2.64 -23.14
C LYS A 348 -6.26 1.38 -23.88
N ALA A 349 -5.35 0.42 -24.02
CA ALA A 349 -5.63 -0.85 -24.68
C ALA A 349 -6.66 -1.69 -23.91
N ILE A 350 -6.61 -1.71 -22.58
CA ILE A 350 -7.64 -2.36 -21.75
C ILE A 350 -9.01 -1.70 -21.96
N VAL A 351 -9.08 -0.37 -21.88
CA VAL A 351 -10.34 0.37 -22.08
C VAL A 351 -10.95 0.05 -23.45
N LEU A 352 -10.14 0.09 -24.50
CA LEU A 352 -10.60 -0.19 -25.87
C LEU A 352 -10.95 -1.67 -26.10
N HIS A 353 -10.11 -2.60 -25.64
CA HIS A 353 -10.27 -4.04 -25.91
C HIS A 353 -11.50 -4.62 -25.21
N PHE A 354 -11.77 -4.17 -23.98
CA PHE A 354 -12.91 -4.65 -23.19
C PHE A 354 -14.13 -3.72 -23.24
N GLY A 355 -14.09 -2.66 -24.06
CA GLY A 355 -15.20 -1.72 -24.22
C GLY A 355 -15.66 -1.10 -22.90
N LEU A 356 -14.71 -0.68 -22.06
CA LEU A 356 -15.01 -0.05 -20.77
C LEU A 356 -15.66 1.32 -20.97
N ASP A 357 -16.50 1.72 -20.01
CA ASP A 357 -17.19 3.01 -20.02
C ASP A 357 -16.22 4.19 -20.26
N ASP A 358 -16.69 5.23 -20.95
CA ASP A 358 -15.93 6.46 -21.25
C ASP A 358 -15.28 7.08 -20.00
N TYR A 359 -15.86 6.86 -18.82
CA TYR A 359 -15.29 7.20 -17.52
C TYR A 359 -13.82 6.77 -17.38
N TYR A 360 -13.49 5.52 -17.72
CA TYR A 360 -12.11 5.03 -17.63
C TYR A 360 -11.19 5.67 -18.66
N GLY A 361 -11.71 6.07 -19.82
CA GLY A 361 -10.98 6.87 -20.79
C GLY A 361 -10.61 8.25 -20.26
N GLN A 362 -11.53 8.89 -19.53
CA GLN A 362 -11.32 10.20 -18.89
C GLN A 362 -10.26 10.13 -17.78
N LEU A 363 -10.22 9.04 -17.00
CA LEU A 363 -9.20 8.81 -15.97
C LEU A 363 -7.77 8.73 -16.52
N ILE A 364 -7.58 8.44 -17.80
CA ILE A 364 -6.25 8.39 -18.45
C ILE A 364 -5.89 9.73 -19.10
N ALA A 365 -6.89 10.49 -19.55
CA ALA A 365 -6.69 11.72 -20.30
C ALA A 365 -6.34 12.93 -19.42
N HIS A 366 -6.76 12.88 -18.15
CA HIS A 366 -6.50 13.86 -17.10
C HIS A 366 -5.42 13.35 -16.15
#